data_AF-A0A8S8YZ61-F1
#
_entry.id   AF-A0A8S8YZ61-F1
#
_cell.length_a   1.000
_cell.length_b   1.000
_cell.length_c   1.000
_cell.angle_alpha   90.00
_cell.angle_beta   90.00
_cell.angle_gamma   90.00
#
_symmetry.space_group_name_H-M   'P 1'
#
loop_
_entity.id
_entity.type
_entity.pdbx_description
1 polymer ?
#
loop_
_entity_poly.entity_id
_entity_poly.type
_entity_poly.pdbx_seq_one_letter_code
_entity_poly.pdbx_strand_id
1 'polypeptide(L)'
;MGVQIAKALCEQNYCADLTDEKLQKAKEMGADHTINTKDSESFKNIMSICNEKGADSIIDFVNAPPTVKLDLSVIRKRGNIVLVGLFGVR
;
A
#
# COMPACT_ATOMS: atom_id res chain seq x y z
N MET A 1 -9.02 8.39 -5.95
CA MET A 1 -8.33 9.69 -5.78
C MET A 1 -6.91 9.54 -5.25
N GLY A 2 -6.69 8.82 -4.13
CA GLY A 2 -5.34 8.66 -3.54
C GLY A 2 -4.26 8.25 -4.55
N VAL A 3 -4.55 7.27 -5.41
CA VAL A 3 -3.62 6.80 -6.47
C VAL A 3 -3.18 7.92 -7.42
N GLN A 4 -4.12 8.71 -7.93
CA GLN A 4 -3.83 9.78 -8.89
C GLN A 4 -3.02 10.92 -8.24
N ILE A 5 -3.30 11.21 -6.97
CA ILE A 5 -2.52 12.18 -6.19
C ILE A 5 -1.09 11.66 -6.00
N ALA A 6 -0.94 10.39 -5.58
CA ALA A 6 0.37 9.77 -5.43
C ALA A 6 1.14 9.75 -6.76
N LYS A 7 0.48 9.44 -7.88
CA LYS A 7 1.09 9.48 -9.21
C LYS A 7 1.57 10.87 -9.63
N ALA A 8 0.89 11.92 -9.20
CA ALA A 8 1.28 13.30 -9.51
C ALA A 8 2.42 13.82 -8.61
N LEU A 9 2.53 13.32 -7.38
CA LEU A 9 3.44 13.85 -6.35
C LEU A 9 4.67 12.98 -6.08
N CYS A 10 4.60 11.69 -6.36
CA CYS A 10 5.63 10.72 -6.03
C CYS A 10 6.27 10.14 -7.31
N GLU A 11 7.56 9.79 -7.22
CA GLU A 11 8.26 9.10 -8.31
C GLU A 11 7.75 7.67 -8.51
N GLN A 12 7.40 7.00 -7.43
CA GLN A 12 6.81 5.66 -7.43
C GLN A 12 5.67 5.58 -6.42
N ASN A 13 4.62 4.85 -6.79
CA ASN A 13 3.50 4.56 -5.90
C ASN A 13 3.05 3.09 -5.97
N TYR A 14 2.63 2.59 -4.81
CA TYR A 14 2.25 1.20 -4.59
C TYR A 14 0.81 1.15 -4.11
N CYS A 15 -0.01 0.29 -4.73
CA CYS A 15 -1.38 0.06 -4.30
C CYS A 15 -1.55 -1.38 -3.80
N ALA A 16 -2.05 -1.53 -2.58
CA ALA A 16 -2.29 -2.82 -1.96
C ALA A 16 -3.80 -3.00 -1.70
N ASP A 17 -4.36 -4.13 -2.12
CA ASP A 17 -5.78 -4.49 -1.91
C ASP A 17 -5.97 -6.02 -1.96
N LEU A 18 -7.18 -6.49 -1.67
CA LEU A 18 -7.55 -7.90 -1.56
C LEU A 18 -8.11 -8.50 -2.85
N THR A 19 -8.50 -7.68 -3.82
CA THR A 19 -9.16 -8.14 -5.06
C THR A 19 -8.46 -7.63 -6.30
N ASP A 20 -8.25 -8.53 -7.27
CA ASP A 20 -7.53 -8.20 -8.50
C ASP A 20 -8.26 -7.16 -9.35
N GLU A 21 -9.60 -7.10 -9.27
CA GLU A 21 -10.40 -6.06 -9.92
C GLU A 21 -10.01 -4.65 -9.44
N LYS A 22 -9.89 -4.44 -8.12
CA LYS A 22 -9.50 -3.15 -7.57
C LYS A 22 -8.05 -2.82 -7.88
N LEU A 23 -7.17 -3.82 -7.89
CA LEU A 23 -5.77 -3.64 -8.30
C LEU A 23 -5.67 -3.26 -9.77
N GLN A 24 -6.43 -3.90 -10.65
CA GLN A 24 -6.50 -3.53 -12.06
C GLN A 24 -6.99 -2.09 -12.22
N LYS A 25 -8.01 -1.70 -11.44
CA LYS A 25 -8.47 -0.32 -11.43
C LYS A 25 -7.42 0.66 -10.93
N ALA A 26 -6.65 0.28 -9.91
CA ALA A 26 -5.54 1.09 -9.41
C ALA A 26 -4.47 1.31 -10.50
N LYS A 27 -4.13 0.28 -11.30
CA LYS A 27 -3.23 0.44 -12.47
C LYS A 27 -3.77 1.45 -13.48
N GLU A 28 -5.04 1.33 -13.85
CA GLU A 28 -5.69 2.30 -14.76
C GLU A 28 -5.65 3.74 -14.21
N MET A 29 -5.67 3.88 -12.89
CA MET A 29 -5.61 5.18 -12.20
C MET A 29 -4.19 5.71 -11.96
N GLY A 30 -3.15 4.97 -12.38
CA GLY A 30 -1.75 5.41 -12.31
C GLY A 30 -0.91 4.74 -11.22
N ALA A 31 -1.33 3.60 -10.68
CA ALA A 31 -0.48 2.81 -9.79
C ALA A 31 0.71 2.23 -10.56
N ASP A 32 1.94 2.48 -10.10
CA ASP A 32 3.14 1.93 -10.73
C ASP A 32 3.27 0.44 -10.42
N HIS A 33 2.89 0.06 -9.19
CA HIS A 33 2.91 -1.32 -8.71
C HIS A 33 1.64 -1.64 -7.94
N THR A 34 1.19 -2.89 -8.04
CA THR A 34 0.00 -3.39 -7.36
C THR A 34 0.27 -4.70 -6.64
N ILE A 35 -0.25 -4.83 -5.42
CA ILE A 35 0.08 -5.94 -4.52
C ILE A 35 -1.21 -6.51 -3.95
N ASN A 36 -1.43 -7.81 -4.14
CA ASN A 36 -2.56 -8.50 -3.54
C ASN A 36 -2.19 -8.94 -2.12
N THR A 37 -2.86 -8.39 -1.10
CA THR A 37 -2.53 -8.65 0.31
C THR A 37 -3.08 -9.97 0.84
N LYS A 38 -3.82 -10.74 0.03
CA LYS A 38 -4.14 -12.14 0.33
C LYS A 38 -2.94 -13.06 0.12
N ASP A 39 -1.98 -12.65 -0.70
CA ASP A 39 -0.74 -13.38 -0.90
C ASP A 39 0.12 -13.31 0.37
N SER A 40 0.52 -14.48 0.87
CA SER A 40 1.44 -14.59 2.01
C SER A 40 2.79 -13.92 1.75
N GLU A 41 3.16 -13.77 0.48
CA GLU A 41 4.41 -13.14 0.06
C GLU A 41 4.29 -11.63 -0.17
N SER A 42 3.11 -11.02 0.09
CA SER A 42 2.88 -9.58 -0.06
C SER A 42 3.91 -8.72 0.67
N PHE A 43 4.31 -9.10 1.89
CA PHE A 43 5.40 -8.45 2.61
C PHE A 43 6.72 -8.45 1.82
N LYS A 44 7.15 -9.62 1.33
CA LYS A 44 8.41 -9.75 0.60
C LYS A 44 8.37 -8.99 -0.72
N ASN A 45 7.22 -9.01 -1.39
CA ASN A 45 7.00 -8.25 -2.61
C ASN A 45 7.17 -6.74 -2.35
N ILE A 46 6.56 -6.20 -1.28
CA ILE A 46 6.72 -4.79 -0.92
C ILE A 46 8.18 -4.47 -0.62
N MET A 47 8.84 -5.27 0.23
CA MET A 47 10.23 -5.03 0.63
C MET A 47 11.19 -5.06 -0.56
N SER A 48 11.05 -6.04 -1.45
CA SER A 48 11.86 -6.18 -2.66
C SER A 48 11.73 -4.97 -3.57
N ILE A 49 10.51 -4.51 -3.82
CA ILE A 49 10.27 -3.35 -4.68
C ILE A 49 10.76 -2.05 -3.99
N CYS A 50 10.76 -2.01 -2.67
CA CYS A 50 11.33 -0.91 -1.87
C CYS A 50 12.83 -1.07 -1.56
N ASN A 51 13.58 -1.86 -2.35
CA ASN A 51 15.03 -2.07 -2.20
C ASN A 51 15.45 -2.50 -0.78
N GLU A 52 14.64 -3.35 -0.14
CA GLU A 52 14.83 -3.83 1.24
C GLU A 52 14.86 -2.73 2.32
N LYS A 53 14.51 -1.48 1.96
CA LYS A 53 14.44 -0.36 2.90
C LYS A 53 13.05 -0.18 3.51
N GLY A 54 12.01 -0.64 2.81
CA GLY A 54 10.61 -0.40 3.14
C GLY A 54 10.07 0.91 2.57
N ALA A 55 8.76 1.10 2.70
CA ALA A 55 8.04 2.26 2.17
C ALA A 55 8.40 3.56 2.92
N ASP A 56 8.56 4.66 2.19
CA ASP A 56 8.80 5.99 2.76
C ASP A 56 7.60 6.51 3.55
N SER A 57 6.40 6.29 3.04
CA SER A 57 5.14 6.69 3.65
C SER A 57 4.03 5.76 3.20
N ILE A 58 3.08 5.52 4.09
CA ILE A 58 1.93 4.64 3.86
C ILE A 58 0.66 5.43 4.18
N ILE A 59 -0.36 5.28 3.33
CA ILE A 59 -1.69 5.83 3.56
C ILE A 59 -2.65 4.65 3.65
N ASP A 60 -3.12 4.34 4.85
CA ASP A 60 -4.06 3.24 5.08
C ASP A 60 -5.50 3.77 5.01
N PHE A 61 -6.19 3.43 3.92
CA PHE A 61 -7.59 3.79 3.70
C PHE A 61 -8.58 2.82 4.37
N VAL A 62 -8.09 1.74 4.99
CA VAL A 62 -8.92 0.69 5.61
C VAL A 62 -8.83 0.75 7.14
N ASN A 63 -7.61 0.85 7.68
CA ASN A 63 -7.32 0.87 9.12
C ASN A 63 -7.90 -0.37 9.84
N ALA A 64 -7.69 -1.54 9.26
CA ALA A 64 -8.08 -2.82 9.85
C ALA A 64 -6.85 -3.51 10.47
N PRO A 65 -7.01 -4.40 11.47
CA PRO A 65 -5.89 -5.10 12.08
C PRO A 65 -4.89 -5.75 11.09
N PRO A 66 -5.30 -6.44 10.01
CA PRO A 66 -4.35 -6.99 9.04
C PRO A 66 -3.61 -5.91 8.23
N THR A 67 -4.25 -4.79 7.88
CA THR A 67 -3.61 -3.72 7.10
C THR A 67 -2.57 -3.00 7.94
N VAL A 68 -2.94 -2.61 9.16
CA VAL A 68 -2.01 -1.95 10.11
C VAL A 68 -0.81 -2.85 10.42
N LYS A 69 -1.01 -4.17 10.54
CA LYS A 69 0.10 -5.12 10.75
C LYS A 69 1.05 -5.16 9.55
N LEU A 70 0.51 -5.17 8.33
CA LEU A 70 1.31 -5.10 7.11
C LEU A 70 2.07 -3.77 7.05
N ASP A 71 1.40 -2.65 7.29
CA ASP A 71 1.99 -1.31 7.24
C ASP A 71 3.19 -1.18 8.18
N LEU A 72 3.04 -1.60 9.44
CA LEU A 72 4.10 -1.60 10.43
C LEU A 72 5.28 -2.51 10.05
N SER A 73 5.03 -3.57 9.29
CA SER A 73 6.09 -4.48 8.85
C SER A 73 6.90 -3.93 7.68
N VAL A 74 6.28 -3.13 6.80
CA VAL A 74 6.90 -2.66 5.54
C VAL A 74 7.32 -1.19 5.57
N ILE A 75 6.94 -0.42 6.59
CA ILE A 75 7.38 0.97 6.73
C ILE A 75 8.88 1.03 7.04
N ARG A 76 9.60 1.95 6.40
CA ARG A 76 11.00 2.18 6.75
C ARG A 76 11.17 2.93 8.07
N LYS A 77 12.38 2.88 8.63
CA LYS A 77 12.74 3.74 9.78
C LYS A 77 12.49 5.21 9.45
N ARG A 78 11.83 5.91 10.37
CA ARG A 78 11.41 7.33 10.23
C ARG A 78 10.42 7.57 9.08
N GLY A 79 9.77 6.53 8.56
CA GLY A 79 8.64 6.67 7.65
C GLY A 79 7.37 7.09 8.38
N ASN A 80 6.37 7.52 7.62
CA ASN A 80 5.08 7.96 8.15
C ASN A 80 3.98 6.99 7.77
N ILE A 81 3.12 6.64 8.72
CA ILE A 81 1.87 5.91 8.44
C ILE A 81 0.72 6.88 8.72
N VAL A 82 -0.07 7.17 7.69
CA VAL A 82 -1.26 8.02 7.77
C VAL A 82 -2.49 7.12 7.73
N LEU A 83 -3.13 6.96 8.88
CA LEU A 83 -4.36 6.17 9.00
C LEU A 83 -5.56 7.05 8.66
N VAL A 84 -6.20 6.76 7.53
CA VAL A 84 -7.37 7.50 7.01
C VAL A 84 -8.65 6.69 7.21
N GLY A 85 -8.57 5.37 7.06
CA GLY A 85 -9.71 4.48 7.23
C GLY A 85 -10.32 4.57 8.63
N LEU A 86 -11.65 4.52 8.70
CA LEU A 86 -12.41 4.49 9.96
C LEU A 86 -12.74 3.04 10.33
N PHE A 87 -11.72 2.26 10.68
CA PHE A 87 -11.83 0.86 11.10
C PHE A 87 -12.76 0.05 10.20
N GLY A 88 -12.24 -0.51 9.10
CA GLY A 88 -12.97 -1.41 8.23
C GLY A 88 -13.47 -2.65 8.98
N VAL A 89 -14.62 -2.55 9.65
CA VAL A 89 -15.33 -3.66 10.29
C VAL A 89 -16.48 -4.06 9.38
N ARG A 90 -16.23 -5.08 8.55
CA ARG A 90 -17.18 -6.10 8.11
C ARG A 90 -16.48 -7.13 7.25
#